data_AF-A0A554LM36-F1
#
_entry.id   AF-A0A554LM36-F1
#
_cell.length_a   1.000
_cell.length_b   1.000
_cell.length_c   1.000
_cell.angle_alpha   90.00
_cell.angle_beta   90.00
_cell.angle_gamma   90.00
#
_symmetry.space_group_name_H-M   'P 1'
#
loop_
_entity.id
_entity.type
_entity.pdbx_description
1 polymer ?
#
loop_
_entity_poly.entity_id
_entity_poly.type
_entity_poly.pdbx_seq_one_letter_code
_entity_poly.pdbx_strand_id
1 'polypeptide(L)' 'MTEKRDVIKIKEVRDLSITKICDVCGILYHPRRNGYQTTSRFCSAGCSRKGRKLNW' A
#
# COMPACT_ATOMS: atom_id res chain seq x y z
N MET A 1 30.00 9.64 -19.82
CA MET A 1 28.88 8.70 -20.08
C MET A 1 28.03 8.67 -18.83
N THR A 2 26.88 9.37 -18.83
CA THR A 2 26.04 9.50 -17.64
C THR A 2 24.99 8.40 -17.67
N GLU A 3 25.22 7.32 -16.94
CA GLU A 3 24.30 6.19 -16.80
C GLU A 3 23.00 6.68 -16.14
N LYS A 4 21.96 6.91 -16.96
CA LYS A 4 20.61 7.13 -16.48
C LYS A 4 20.15 5.81 -15.87
N ARG A 5 20.24 5.67 -14.55
CA ARG A 5 19.57 4.60 -13.82
C ARG A 5 18.08 4.79 -14.02
N ASP A 6 17.51 4.06 -14.97
CA ASP A 6 16.08 3.88 -15.09
C ASP A 6 15.57 3.32 -13.76
N VAL A 7 15.07 4.22 -12.91
CA VAL A 7 14.30 3.84 -11.73
C VAL A 7 13.07 3.15 -12.30
N ILE A 8 13.09 1.82 -12.32
CA ILE A 8 11.91 1.00 -12.60
C ILE A 8 10.84 1.50 -11.64
N LYS A 9 9.94 2.36 -12.13
CA LYS A 9 8.69 2.69 -11.45
C LYS A 9 7.92 1.39 -11.45
N ILE A 10 8.12 0.59 -10.41
CA ILE A 10 7.24 -0.52 -10.08
C ILE A 10 5.88 0.17 -9.87
N LYS A 11 5.08 0.18 -10.94
CA LYS A 11 3.71 0.68 -10.93
C LYS A 11 3.07 -0.04 -9.76
N GLU A 12 2.66 0.67 -8.71
CA GLU A 12 2.12 0.04 -7.50
C GLU A 12 0.96 -0.89 -7.88
N VAL A 13 1.26 -2.18 -8.07
CA VAL A 13 0.27 -3.17 -8.47
C VAL A 13 -0.44 -3.54 -7.19
N ARG A 14 -1.72 -3.18 -7.11
CA ARG A 14 -2.60 -3.73 -6.08
C ARG A 14 -2.69 -5.23 -6.33
N ASP A 15 -2.48 -6.01 -5.29
CA ASP A 15 -2.57 -7.46 -5.39
C ASP A 15 -4.03 -7.87 -5.32
N LEU A 16 -4.62 -8.12 -6.49
CA LEU A 16 -6.03 -8.49 -6.61
C LEU A 16 -6.32 -9.90 -6.07
N SER A 17 -5.29 -10.72 -5.84
CA SER A 17 -5.43 -12.06 -5.26
C SER A 17 -5.66 -12.07 -3.75
N ILE A 18 -5.34 -10.95 -3.07
CA ILE A 18 -5.51 -10.81 -1.63
C ILE A 18 -6.54 -9.73 -1.35
N THR A 19 -7.47 -10.02 -0.46
CA THR A 19 -8.41 -9.04 0.07
C THR A 19 -8.16 -8.90 1.58
N LYS A 20 -8.00 -7.67 2.06
CA LYS A 20 -7.86 -7.34 3.48
C LYS A 20 -8.97 -6.38 3.90
N ILE A 21 -9.28 -6.35 5.19
CA ILE A 21 -10.18 -5.37 5.79
C ILE A 21 -9.34 -4.19 6.30
N CYS A 22 -9.75 -2.96 6.00
CA CYS A 22 -9.05 -1.77 6.46
C CYS A 22 -9.31 -1.55 7.96
N ASP A 23 -8.25 -1.49 8.76
CA ASP A 23 -8.35 -1.27 10.23
C ASP A 23 -9.06 0.04 10.63
N VAL A 24 -9.19 1.00 9.70
CA VAL A 24 -9.73 2.34 9.98
C VAL A 24 -11.16 2.53 9.51
N CYS A 25 -11.55 1.95 8.39
CA CYS A 25 -12.89 2.13 7.82
C CYS A 25 -13.66 0.83 7.62
N GLY A 26 -13.08 -0.32 7.95
CA GLY A 26 -13.74 -1.62 7.88
C GLY A 26 -14.03 -2.13 6.45
N ILE A 27 -13.64 -1.40 5.40
CA ILE A 27 -13.90 -1.81 4.03
C ILE A 27 -12.88 -2.84 3.53
N LEU A 28 -13.33 -3.73 2.66
CA LEU A 28 -12.47 -4.65 1.93
C LEU A 28 -11.63 -3.91 0.88
N TYR A 29 -10.35 -4.25 0.78
CA TYR A 29 -9.45 -3.68 -0.20
C TYR A 29 -8.36 -4.66 -0.63
N HIS A 30 -7.83 -4.41 -1.83
CA HIS A 30 -6.66 -5.11 -2.35
C HIS A 30 -5.40 -4.36 -1.92
N PRO A 31 -4.56 -4.97 -1.07
CA PRO A 31 -3.35 -4.33 -0.58
C PRO A 31 -2.33 -4.19 -1.69
N ARG A 32 -1.44 -3.21 -1.55
CA ARG A 32 -0.32 -3.03 -2.47
C ARG A 32 0.81 -4.00 -2.09
N ARG A 33 1.45 -4.61 -3.09
CA ARG A 33 2.70 -5.36 -2.92
C ARG A 33 3.89 -4.45 -3.22
N ASN A 34 4.85 -4.42 -2.31
CA ASN A 34 6.17 -3.87 -2.60
C ASN A 34 7.15 -5.03 -2.73
N GLY A 35 7.33 -5.52 -3.97
CA GLY A 35 8.04 -6.77 -4.22
C GLY A 35 7.28 -7.98 -3.65
N TYR A 36 7.85 -8.65 -2.64
CA TYR A 36 7.31 -9.89 -2.07
C TYR A 36 6.36 -9.66 -0.88
N GLN A 37 6.39 -8.48 -0.25
CA GLN A 37 5.62 -8.22 0.97
C GLN A 37 4.36 -7.39 0.70
N THR A 38 3.27 -7.80 1.37
CA THR A 38 2.00 -7.09 1.38
C THR A 38 2.02 -6.06 2.51
N THR A 39 2.37 -4.81 2.21
CA THR A 39 2.81 -3.85 3.24
C THR A 39 1.70 -3.01 3.88
N SER A 40 0.55 -2.86 3.23
CA SER A 40 -0.48 -1.91 3.69
C SER A 40 -1.58 -2.59 4.52
N ARG A 41 -1.76 -2.13 5.77
CA ARG A 41 -2.93 -2.40 6.64
C ARG A 41 -4.16 -1.52 6.35
N PHE A 42 -3.99 -0.55 5.45
CA PHE A 42 -5.01 0.44 5.14
C PHE A 42 -5.33 0.46 3.65
N CYS A 43 -6.60 0.70 3.32
CA CYS A 43 -7.07 0.78 1.93
C CYS A 43 -6.57 2.00 1.17
N SER A 44 -6.16 3.06 1.88
CA SER A 44 -5.77 4.34 1.29
C SER A 44 -4.78 5.10 2.18
N ALA A 45 -4.07 6.06 1.59
CA ALA A 45 -3.20 6.97 2.33
C ALA A 45 -3.96 7.82 3.38
N GLY A 46 -5.25 8.11 3.13
CA GLY A 46 -6.12 8.80 4.09
C GLY A 46 -6.39 7.94 5.33
N CYS A 47 -6.75 6.67 5.12
CA CYS A 47 -6.92 5.72 6.23
C CYS A 47 -5.61 5.49 6.98
N SER A 48 -4.48 5.36 6.28
CA SER A 48 -3.16 5.25 6.92
C SER A 48 -2.84 6.44 7.83
N ARG A 49 -3.10 7.68 7.37
CA ARG A 49 -2.92 8.89 8.18
C ARG A 49 -3.86 8.92 9.39
N LYS A 50 -5.13 8.51 9.23
CA LYS A 50 -6.11 8.47 10.31
C LYS A 50 -5.76 7.40 11.36
N GLY A 51 -5.31 6.23 10.94
CA GLY A 51 -4.84 5.17 11.84
C GLY A 51 -3.65 5.59 12.70
N ARG A 52 -2.69 6.35 12.13
CA ARG A 52 -1.57 6.91 12.91
C ARG A 52 -2.01 7.91 13.98
N LYS A 53 -3.12 8.64 13.78
CA LYS A 53 -3.66 9.59 14.76
C LYS A 53 -4.46 8.93 15.89
N LEU A 54 -4.97 7.72 15.69
CA LEU A 54 -5.75 6.98 16.69
C LEU A 54 -4.88 6.17 17.67
N ASN A 55 -3.57 6.13 17.45
CA ASN A 55 -2.64 5.31 18.22
C ASN A 55 -1.75 6.14 19.18
N TRP A 56 -2.21 7.34 19.54
CA TRP A 56 -1.73 8.25 20.60
C TRP A 56 -2.90 8.55 21.52
#